data_AF-A0A1V9U9R3-F1
#
_entry.id   AF-A0A1V9U9R3-F1
#
_cell.length_a   1.000
_cell.length_b   1.000
_cell.length_c   1.000
_cell.angle_alpha   90.00
_cell.angle_beta   90.00
_cell.angle_gamma   90.00
#
_symmetry.space_group_name_H-M   'P 1'
#
loop_
_entity.id
_entity.type
_entity.pdbx_description
1 polymer ?
#
loop_
_entity_poly.entity_id
_entity_poly.type
_entity_poly.pdbx_seq_one_letter_code
_entity_poly.pdbx_strand_id
1 'polypeptide(L)'
;MTNTPNSSDDAELWESGQLGASEEHVRPVSPEKTKEIQDALGLQPVTVRLQKELVEQLKVLAKKEGLGYQPFIRHILTRYVRDIASTESKRESA
;
A
#
# COMPACT_ATOMS: atom_id res chain seq x y z
N MET A 1 -35.32 10.67 28.15
CA MET A 1 -35.10 9.22 28.42
C MET A 1 -34.01 8.77 27.49
N THR A 2 -32.88 8.40 28.08
CA THR A 2 -31.67 7.89 27.44
C THR A 2 -31.96 6.57 26.75
N ASN A 3 -31.64 6.48 25.46
CA ASN A 3 -31.46 5.18 24.82
C ASN A 3 -30.15 5.24 24.05
N THR A 4 -29.06 4.91 24.75
CA THR A 4 -27.78 4.57 24.12
C THR A 4 -27.93 3.13 23.64
N PRO A 5 -28.04 2.86 22.32
CA PRO A 5 -28.08 1.50 21.84
C PRO A 5 -26.70 0.87 22.00
N ASN A 6 -26.74 -0.42 22.24
CA ASN A 6 -25.69 -1.29 22.72
C ASN A 6 -24.52 -1.39 21.72
N SER A 7 -23.29 -1.41 22.21
CA SER A 7 -22.03 -1.56 21.44
C SER A 7 -21.94 -2.85 20.60
N SER A 8 -22.89 -3.78 20.73
CA SER A 8 -22.97 -5.01 19.92
C SER A 8 -23.61 -4.79 18.56
N ASP A 9 -24.58 -3.87 18.46
CA ASP A 9 -25.42 -3.72 17.27
C ASP A 9 -24.62 -3.00 16.17
N ASP A 10 -23.75 -2.06 16.55
CA ASP A 10 -22.88 -1.35 15.60
C ASP A 10 -21.95 -2.30 14.84
N ALA A 11 -21.39 -3.32 15.51
CA ALA A 11 -20.46 -4.26 14.88
C ALA A 11 -21.15 -5.06 13.75
N GLU A 12 -22.36 -5.56 13.98
CA GLU A 12 -23.13 -6.28 12.96
C GLU A 12 -23.52 -5.38 11.78
N LEU A 13 -23.76 -4.09 12.02
CA LEU A 13 -24.05 -3.11 10.97
C LEU A 13 -22.82 -2.76 10.12
N TRP A 14 -21.61 -2.75 10.71
CA TRP A 14 -20.35 -2.63 9.96
C TRP A 14 -20.04 -3.89 9.14
N GLU A 15 -20.17 -5.08 9.74
CA GLU A 15 -19.90 -6.35 9.06
C GLU A 15 -20.91 -6.63 7.93
N SER A 16 -22.18 -6.23 8.10
CA SER A 16 -23.18 -6.31 7.04
C SER A 16 -23.02 -5.23 5.96
N GLY A 17 -22.10 -4.27 6.13
CA GLY A 17 -21.86 -3.17 5.21
C GLY A 17 -22.96 -2.11 5.18
N GLN A 18 -23.90 -2.13 6.15
CA GLN A 18 -24.90 -1.06 6.29
C GLN A 18 -24.26 0.27 6.68
N LEU A 19 -23.14 0.21 7.41
CA LEU A 19 -22.29 1.36 7.71
C LEU A 19 -21.03 1.33 6.84
N GLY A 20 -20.52 2.51 6.48
CA GLY A 20 -19.25 2.66 5.75
C GLY A 20 -19.30 2.37 4.23
N ALA A 21 -20.37 1.76 3.71
CA ALA A 21 -20.50 1.43 2.29
C ALA A 21 -21.33 2.43 1.46
N SER A 22 -21.83 3.52 2.06
CA SER A 22 -22.61 4.53 1.32
C SER A 22 -21.75 5.29 0.31
N GLU A 23 -22.20 5.32 -0.95
CA GLU A 23 -21.54 6.08 -2.02
C GLU A 23 -21.46 7.59 -1.73
N GLU A 24 -22.35 8.12 -0.89
CA GLU A 24 -22.33 9.55 -0.54
C GLU A 24 -21.07 9.95 0.24
N HIS A 25 -20.45 8.98 0.92
CA HIS A 25 -19.25 9.15 1.73
C HIS A 25 -17.97 8.71 1.00
N VAL A 26 -18.07 8.13 -0.20
CA VAL A 26 -16.91 7.78 -1.02
C VAL A 26 -16.57 8.94 -1.95
N ARG A 27 -15.55 9.73 -1.59
CA ARG A 27 -15.00 10.75 -2.50
C ARG A 27 -13.49 10.69 -2.51
N PRO A 28 -12.85 10.66 -3.71
CA PRO A 28 -11.42 10.83 -3.78
C PRO A 28 -11.06 12.21 -3.21
N VAL A 29 -10.02 12.23 -2.37
CA VAL A 29 -9.47 13.48 -1.87
C VAL A 29 -8.84 14.27 -3.01
N SER A 30 -8.67 15.58 -2.83
CA SER A 30 -8.05 16.41 -3.86
C SER A 30 -6.61 15.96 -4.16
N PRO A 31 -6.06 16.27 -5.35
CA PRO A 31 -4.67 15.97 -5.69
C PRO A 31 -3.68 16.59 -4.69
N GLU A 32 -3.96 17.79 -4.19
CA GLU A 32 -3.16 18.49 -3.18
C GLU A 32 -3.15 17.71 -1.87
N LYS A 33 -4.32 17.25 -1.43
CA LYS A 33 -4.42 16.48 -0.20
C LYS A 33 -3.74 15.11 -0.32
N THR A 34 -3.83 14.48 -1.49
CA THR A 34 -3.10 13.24 -1.80
C THR A 34 -1.60 13.46 -1.66
N LYS A 35 -1.09 14.58 -2.20
CA LYS A 35 0.33 14.94 -2.11
C LYS A 35 0.76 15.19 -0.66
N GLU A 36 -0.02 15.95 0.13
CA GLU A 36 0.26 16.17 1.55
C GLU A 36 0.40 14.85 2.32
N ILE A 37 -0.47 13.88 2.05
CA ILE A 37 -0.41 12.55 2.67
C ILE A 37 0.84 11.80 2.23
N GLN A 38 1.17 11.82 0.93
CA GLN A 38 2.39 11.19 0.41
C GLN A 38 3.65 11.78 1.06
N ASP A 39 3.74 13.10 1.13
CA ASP A 39 4.86 13.82 1.74
C ASP A 39 4.97 13.49 3.24
N ALA A 40 3.86 13.48 3.97
CA ALA A 40 3.82 13.13 5.39
C ALA A 40 4.27 11.67 5.67
N LEU A 41 4.03 10.76 4.71
CA LEU A 41 4.46 9.36 4.77
C LEU A 41 5.87 9.14 4.19
N GLY A 42 6.54 10.19 3.69
CA GLY A 42 7.83 10.07 3.01
C GLY A 42 7.76 9.24 1.71
N LEU A 43 6.59 9.20 1.06
CA LEU A 43 6.36 8.44 -0.16
C LEU A 43 6.54 9.34 -1.38
N GLN A 44 7.38 8.89 -2.31
CA GLN A 44 7.53 9.53 -3.61
C GLN A 44 6.88 8.67 -4.71
N PRO A 45 5.93 9.21 -5.48
CA PRO A 45 5.41 8.50 -6.65
C PRO A 45 6.49 8.42 -7.72
N VAL A 46 6.79 7.20 -8.15
CA VAL A 46 7.76 6.93 -9.23
C VAL A 46 7.04 6.41 -10.46
N THR A 47 7.38 6.97 -11.62
CA THR A 47 6.94 6.47 -12.92
C THR A 47 8.16 5.95 -13.67
N VAL A 48 8.18 4.66 -13.96
CA VAL A 48 9.25 4.00 -14.72
C VAL A 48 8.64 3.26 -15.92
N ARG A 49 9.32 3.31 -17.06
CA ARG A 49 8.94 2.53 -18.25
C ARG A 49 9.64 1.17 -18.20
N LEU A 50 8.87 0.10 -18.31
CA LEU A 50 9.36 -1.28 -18.33
C LEU A 50 8.90 -1.98 -19.61
N GLN A 51 9.64 -3.00 -20.03
CA GLN A 51 9.22 -3.87 -21.13
C GLN A 51 7.93 -4.62 -20.74
N LYS A 52 6.99 -4.79 -21.69
CA LYS A 52 5.70 -5.47 -21.43
C LYS A 52 5.90 -6.88 -20.88
N GLU A 53 6.80 -7.65 -21.49
CA GLU A 53 7.15 -9.01 -21.07
C GLU A 53 7.60 -9.05 -19.60
N LEU A 54 8.47 -8.11 -19.21
CA LEU A 54 8.95 -8.00 -17.84
C LEU A 54 7.81 -7.71 -16.85
N VAL A 55 6.88 -6.81 -17.21
CA VAL A 55 5.72 -6.49 -16.36
C VAL A 55 4.86 -7.74 -16.11
N GLU A 56 4.59 -8.53 -17.15
CA GLU A 56 3.78 -9.74 -17.01
C GLU A 56 4.48 -10.82 -16.18
N GLN A 57 5.79 -11.01 -16.39
CA GLN A 57 6.57 -11.94 -15.57
C GLN A 57 6.58 -11.53 -14.10
N LEU A 58 6.74 -10.24 -13.79
CA LEU A 58 6.69 -9.71 -12.44
C LEU A 58 5.32 -9.90 -11.78
N LYS A 59 4.22 -9.76 -12.52
CA LYS A 59 2.86 -10.05 -12.01
C LYS A 59 2.70 -11.53 -11.66
N VAL A 60 3.20 -12.44 -12.51
CA VAL A 60 3.15 -13.88 -12.26
C VAL A 60 3.93 -14.23 -10.98
N LEU A 61 5.12 -13.65 -10.81
CA LEU A 61 5.93 -13.83 -9.60
C LEU A 61 5.24 -13.28 -8.36
N ALA A 62 4.68 -12.06 -8.44
CA ALA A 62 3.94 -11.45 -7.34
C ALA A 62 2.79 -12.36 -6.87
N LYS A 63 2.03 -12.94 -7.80
CA LYS A 63 0.95 -13.88 -7.48
C LYS A 63 1.45 -15.15 -6.78
N LYS A 64 2.61 -15.68 -7.17
CA LYS A 64 3.22 -16.85 -6.51
C LYS A 64 3.62 -16.54 -5.06
N GLU A 65 4.08 -15.32 -4.80
CA GLU A 65 4.43 -14.81 -3.47
C GLU A 65 3.22 -14.31 -2.66
N GLY A 66 1.99 -14.42 -3.20
CA GLY A 66 0.78 -13.95 -2.53
C GLY A 66 0.66 -12.42 -2.45
N LEU A 67 1.40 -11.68 -3.27
CA LEU A 67 1.44 -10.22 -3.28
C LEU A 67 0.82 -9.64 -4.56
N GLY A 68 0.33 -8.41 -4.46
CA GLY A 68 0.04 -7.59 -5.64
C GLY A 68 1.33 -7.16 -6.36
N TYR A 69 1.21 -6.80 -7.64
CA TYR A 69 2.35 -6.35 -8.45
C TYR A 69 3.10 -5.17 -7.82
N GLN A 70 2.41 -4.08 -7.48
CA GLN A 70 3.06 -2.88 -6.93
C GLN A 70 3.77 -3.15 -5.57
N PRO A 71 3.15 -3.84 -4.59
CA PRO A 71 3.84 -4.28 -3.38
C PRO A 71 5.09 -5.12 -3.66
N PHE A 72 5.00 -6.05 -4.61
CA PHE A 72 6.11 -6.93 -4.99
C PHE A 72 7.29 -6.14 -5.59
N ILE A 73 7.03 -5.18 -6.49
CA ILE A 73 8.08 -4.32 -7.03
C ILE A 73 8.77 -3.51 -5.92
N ARG A 74 7.98 -2.90 -5.02
CA ARG A 74 8.53 -2.17 -3.87
C ARG A 74 9.42 -3.08 -3.03
N HIS A 75 8.99 -4.32 -2.78
CA HIS A 75 9.76 -5.31 -2.02
C HIS A 75 11.10 -5.63 -2.68
N ILE A 76 11.10 -5.92 -4.00
CA ILE A 76 12.34 -6.21 -4.75
C ILE A 76 13.32 -5.04 -4.65
N LEU A 77 12.87 -3.81 -4.95
CA LEU A 77 13.73 -2.63 -4.92
C LEU A 77 14.29 -2.37 -3.52
N THR A 78 13.46 -2.51 -2.48
CA THR A 78 13.89 -2.35 -1.08
C THR A 78 14.93 -3.38 -0.68
N ARG A 79 14.72 -4.65 -1.04
CA ARG A 79 15.65 -5.74 -0.75
C ARG A 79 16.97 -5.53 -1.48
N TYR A 80 16.91 -5.18 -2.76
CA TYR A 80 18.12 -4.93 -3.55
C TYR A 80 18.99 -3.82 -2.93
N VAL A 81 18.40 -2.68 -2.56
CA VAL A 81 19.14 -1.58 -1.92
C VAL A 81 19.73 -2.02 -0.57
N ARG A 82 18.95 -2.75 0.25
CA ARG A 82 19.43 -3.26 1.54
C ARG A 82 20.61 -4.21 1.38
N ASP A 83 20.53 -5.14 0.44
CA ASP A 83 21.56 -6.16 0.21
C ASP A 83 22.88 -5.50 -0.23
N ILE A 84 22.81 -4.50 -1.13
CA ILE A 84 23.99 -3.73 -1.57
C ILE A 84 24.57 -2.88 -0.43
N ALA A 85 23.75 -2.10 0.27
CA ALA A 85 24.22 -1.24 1.37
C ALA A 85 24.89 -2.06 2.48
N SER A 86 24.34 -3.24 2.81
CA SER A 86 24.95 -4.15 3.80
C SER A 86 26.31 -4.72 3.37
N THR A 87 26.55 -4.80 2.06
CA THR A 87 27.82 -5.29 1.49
C THR A 87 28.90 -4.21 1.52
N GLU A 88 28.54 -2.94 1.29
CA GLU A 88 29.46 -1.81 1.28
C GLU A 88 29.98 -1.47 2.68
N SER A 89 29.12 -1.43 3.71
CA SER A 89 29.58 -1.21 5.10
C SER A 89 30.58 -2.26 5.58
N LYS A 90 30.49 -3.50 5.09
CA LYS A 90 31.46 -4.57 5.41
C LYS A 90 32.81 -4.36 4.76
N ARG A 91 32.87 -3.65 3.62
CA ARG A 91 34.12 -3.35 2.89
C ARG A 91 34.83 -2.13 3.45
N GLU A 92 34.11 -1.15 3.98
CA GLU A 92 34.70 0.06 4.60
C GLU A 92 35.27 -0.20 6.01
N SER A 93 34.85 -1.30 6.64
CA SER A 93 35.30 -1.69 7.99
C SER A 93 36.46 -2.70 7.99
N ALA A 94 37.03 -3.01 6.82
CA ALA A 94 38.10 -4.00 6.61
C ALA A 94 39.34 -3.31 6.01
#